data_AF-A0A0B2UNS5-F1
#
_entry.id   AF-A0A0B2UNS5-F1
#
_cell.length_a   1.000
_cell.length_b   1.000
_cell.length_c   1.000
_cell.angle_alpha   90.00
_cell.angle_beta   90.00
_cell.angle_gamma   90.00
#
_symmetry.space_group_name_H-M   'P 1'
#
loop_
_entity.id
_entity.type
_entity.pdbx_description
1 polymer ?
#
loop_
_entity_poly.entity_id
_entity_poly.type
_entity_poly.pdbx_seq_one_letter_code
_entity_poly.pdbx_strand_id
1 'polypeptide(L)'
;MDFAKLDKLVDSEPEKAYEKIKQMLNEDEAAKENVELLWRLAKACFLWGNSMQKKNPKRKLLIFEGRTYAQSAYSLDENSFEALRWTAVLVGSATDFMGPKERAEQGHVFKEAVAKSEEVTLKKSRNSMDGRI
;
A
#
# COMPACT_ATOMS: atom_id res chain seq x y z
N MET A 1 14.01 3.11 14.80
CA MET A 1 13.32 1.92 14.27
C MET A 1 14.21 1.27 13.22
N ASP A 2 14.40 -0.04 13.25
CA ASP A 2 15.27 -0.77 12.30
C ASP A 2 14.41 -1.44 11.23
N PHE A 3 14.26 -0.77 10.09
CA PHE A 3 13.44 -1.25 8.99
C PHE A 3 14.01 -2.50 8.32
N ALA A 4 15.33 -2.71 8.33
CA ALA A 4 15.93 -3.91 7.74
C ALA A 4 15.54 -5.18 8.51
N LYS A 5 15.43 -5.09 9.84
CA LYS A 5 14.88 -6.19 10.65
C LYS A 5 13.39 -6.39 10.39
N LEU A 6 12.64 -5.30 10.23
CA LEU A 6 11.22 -5.39 9.96
C LEU A 6 10.95 -6.01 8.58
N ASP A 7 11.70 -5.65 7.56
CA ASP A 7 11.61 -6.22 6.21
C ASP A 7 11.83 -7.73 6.23
N LYS A 8 12.87 -8.19 6.94
CA LYS A 8 13.11 -9.62 7.13
C LYS A 8 11.92 -10.31 7.80
N LEU A 9 11.35 -9.70 8.83
CA LEU A 9 10.19 -10.25 9.54
C LEU A 9 8.95 -10.31 8.64
N VAL A 10 8.71 -9.27 7.83
CA VAL A 10 7.62 -9.24 6.86
C VAL A 10 7.75 -10.39 5.85
N ASP A 11 8.97 -10.66 5.38
CA ASP A 11 9.23 -11.71 4.40
C ASP A 11 9.19 -13.13 5.00
N SER A 12 9.64 -13.32 6.25
CA SER A 12 9.70 -14.63 6.90
C SER A 12 8.43 -15.01 7.68
N GLU A 13 7.84 -14.06 8.38
CA GLU A 13 6.74 -14.26 9.33
C GLU A 13 5.70 -13.12 9.20
N PRO A 14 5.00 -13.02 8.06
CA PRO A 14 4.17 -11.86 7.74
C PRO A 14 3.02 -11.62 8.73
N GLU A 15 2.50 -12.67 9.36
CA GLU A 15 1.53 -12.55 10.47
C GLU A 15 2.11 -11.81 11.66
N LYS A 16 3.31 -12.19 12.12
CA LYS A 16 3.96 -11.51 13.25
C LYS A 16 4.36 -10.08 12.90
N ALA A 17 4.79 -9.85 11.66
CA ALA A 17 5.07 -8.51 11.18
C ALA A 17 3.81 -7.63 11.17
N TYR A 18 2.68 -8.16 10.71
CA TYR A 18 1.38 -7.47 10.75
C TYR A 18 1.04 -7.04 12.18
N GLU A 19 1.01 -7.98 13.13
CA GLU A 19 0.62 -7.69 14.52
C GLU A 19 1.55 -6.66 15.16
N LYS A 20 2.86 -6.79 14.92
CA LYS A 20 3.86 -5.85 15.44
C LYS A 20 3.67 -4.44 14.90
N ILE A 21 3.44 -4.29 13.59
CA ILE A 21 3.25 -2.97 12.99
C ILE A 21 1.91 -2.38 13.44
N LYS A 22 0.83 -3.18 13.53
CA LYS A 22 -0.46 -2.73 14.06
C LYS A 22 -0.35 -2.24 15.51
N GLN A 23 0.41 -2.93 16.34
CA GLN A 23 0.70 -2.48 17.70
C GLN A 23 1.36 -1.11 17.71
N MET A 24 2.41 -0.91 16.89
CA MET A 24 3.09 0.39 16.77
C MET A 24 2.15 1.51 16.34
N LEU A 25 1.26 1.23 15.38
CA LEU A 25 0.24 2.18 14.91
C LEU A 25 -0.80 2.53 16.00
N ASN A 26 -1.09 1.61 16.91
CA ASN A 26 -2.03 1.85 18.01
C ASN A 26 -1.38 2.61 19.18
N GLU A 27 -0.08 2.43 19.38
CA GLU A 27 0.67 3.06 20.48
C GLU A 27 1.12 4.49 20.13
N ASP A 28 1.29 4.81 18.85
CA ASP A 28 1.78 6.10 18.37
C ASP A 28 0.95 6.61 17.18
N GLU A 29 0.27 7.75 17.36
CA GLU A 29 -0.48 8.41 16.29
C GLU A 29 0.41 8.83 15.13
N ALA A 30 1.65 9.25 15.39
CA ALA A 30 2.60 9.62 14.33
C ALA A 30 2.99 8.40 13.47
N ALA A 31 2.92 7.19 14.03
CA ALA A 31 3.17 5.96 13.28
C ALA A 31 2.06 5.67 12.25
N LYS A 32 0.85 6.21 12.44
CA LYS A 32 -0.26 6.06 11.47
C LYS A 32 -0.06 6.85 10.18
N GLU A 33 0.79 7.87 10.21
CA GLU A 33 1.17 8.66 9.03
C GLU A 33 2.58 8.31 8.52
N ASN A 34 3.21 7.28 9.09
CA ASN A 34 4.54 6.87 8.68
C ASN A 34 4.46 5.98 7.42
N VAL A 35 4.81 6.57 6.27
CA VAL A 35 4.84 5.90 4.96
C VAL A 35 5.59 4.55 5.02
N GLU A 36 6.74 4.51 5.70
CA GLU A 36 7.58 3.31 5.79
C GLU A 36 6.92 2.16 6.57
N LEU A 37 6.05 2.48 7.53
CA LEU A 37 5.28 1.47 8.25
C LEU A 37 4.05 1.03 7.47
N LEU A 38 3.36 1.96 6.82
CA LEU A 38 2.12 1.69 6.11
C LEU A 38 2.33 0.75 4.93
N TRP A 39 3.34 0.97 4.09
CA TRP A 39 3.58 0.07 2.96
C TRP A 39 4.09 -1.30 3.41
N ARG A 40 4.83 -1.38 4.52
CA ARG A 40 5.26 -2.66 5.11
C ARG A 40 4.10 -3.44 5.70
N LEU A 41 3.15 -2.76 6.34
CA LEU A 41 1.92 -3.37 6.82
C LEU A 41 1.09 -3.90 5.64
N ALA A 42 1.01 -3.12 4.56
CA ALA A 42 0.35 -3.56 3.32
C ALA A 42 1.01 -4.81 2.72
N LYS A 43 2.35 -4.83 2.64
CA LYS A 43 3.13 -6.01 2.22
C LYS A 43 2.86 -7.21 3.13
N ALA A 44 2.86 -7.03 4.44
CA ALA A 44 2.57 -8.08 5.42
C ALA A 44 1.15 -8.66 5.20
N CYS A 45 0.15 -7.82 5.01
CA CYS A 45 -1.21 -8.24 4.66
C CYS A 45 -1.23 -9.10 3.38
N PHE A 46 -0.55 -8.65 2.32
CA PHE A 46 -0.48 -9.37 1.05
C PHE A 46 0.19 -10.75 1.22
N LEU A 47 1.36 -10.80 1.87
CA LEU A 47 2.09 -12.05 2.08
C LEU A 47 1.34 -13.02 2.99
N TRP A 48 0.75 -12.52 4.08
CA TRP A 48 -0.05 -13.33 4.98
C TRP A 48 -1.33 -13.86 4.31
N GLY A 49 -2.03 -13.02 3.55
CA GLY A 49 -3.16 -13.45 2.74
C GLY A 49 -2.73 -14.55 1.75
N ASN A 50 -1.58 -14.38 1.10
CA ASN A 50 -1.11 -15.35 0.11
C ASN A 50 -0.54 -16.65 0.68
N SER A 51 -0.13 -16.69 1.95
CA SER A 51 0.28 -17.95 2.60
C SER A 51 -0.90 -18.86 2.98
N MET A 52 -2.13 -18.34 2.99
CA MET A 52 -3.34 -19.10 3.31
C MET A 52 -3.91 -19.87 2.11
N GLN A 53 -4.66 -20.95 2.39
CA GLN A 53 -5.43 -21.68 1.38
C GLN A 53 -6.41 -20.76 0.64
N LYS A 54 -6.52 -20.87 -0.69
CA LYS A 54 -7.34 -19.98 -1.55
C LYS A 54 -8.76 -19.71 -1.04
N LYS A 55 -9.43 -20.71 -0.46
CA LYS A 55 -10.81 -20.61 0.06
C LYS A 55 -10.93 -19.96 1.44
N ASN A 56 -9.82 -19.60 2.08
CA ASN A 56 -9.84 -19.01 3.42
C ASN A 56 -10.42 -17.58 3.35
N PRO A 57 -11.53 -17.29 4.06
CA PRO A 57 -12.19 -15.98 4.00
C PRO A 57 -11.29 -14.84 4.50
N LYS A 58 -10.31 -15.12 5.37
CA LYS A 58 -9.36 -14.14 5.87
C LYS A 58 -8.46 -13.57 4.76
N ARG A 59 -8.26 -14.29 3.65
CA ARG A 59 -7.51 -13.79 2.49
C ARG A 59 -8.15 -12.53 1.93
N LYS A 60 -9.47 -12.53 1.74
CA LYS A 60 -10.21 -11.38 1.23
C LYS A 60 -9.99 -10.18 2.16
N LEU A 61 -10.19 -10.38 3.46
CA LEU A 61 -10.06 -9.32 4.47
C LEU A 61 -8.66 -8.70 4.47
N LEU A 62 -7.61 -9.54 4.48
CA LEU A 62 -6.22 -9.06 4.46
C LEU A 62 -5.88 -8.31 3.18
N ILE A 63 -6.33 -8.78 2.01
CA ILE A 63 -6.06 -8.10 0.73
C ILE A 63 -6.73 -6.72 0.70
N PHE A 64 -7.97 -6.61 1.18
CA PHE A 64 -8.65 -5.30 1.26
C PHE A 64 -8.01 -4.37 2.31
N GLU A 65 -7.64 -4.88 3.49
CA GLU A 65 -6.97 -4.09 4.51
C GLU A 65 -5.60 -3.59 4.03
N GLY A 66 -4.78 -4.50 3.48
CA GLY A 66 -3.48 -4.14 2.92
C GLY A 66 -3.60 -3.09 1.84
N ARG A 67 -4.61 -3.21 0.97
CA ARG A 67 -4.88 -2.21 -0.07
C ARG A 67 -5.11 -0.82 0.52
N THR A 68 -5.93 -0.70 1.56
CA THR A 68 -6.18 0.58 2.24
C THR A 68 -4.87 1.18 2.75
N TYR A 69 -4.03 0.39 3.42
CA TYR A 69 -2.74 0.87 3.92
C TYR A 69 -1.77 1.29 2.82
N ALA A 70 -1.70 0.55 1.71
CA ALA A 70 -0.87 0.92 0.57
C ALA A 70 -1.32 2.26 -0.04
N GLN A 71 -2.63 2.45 -0.23
CA GLN A 71 -3.19 3.69 -0.76
C GLN A 71 -2.96 4.88 0.19
N SER A 72 -3.06 4.67 1.50
CA SER A 72 -2.70 5.69 2.51
C SER A 72 -1.21 6.05 2.43
N ALA A 73 -0.32 5.06 2.36
CA ALA A 73 1.12 5.30 2.20
C ALA A 73 1.42 6.12 0.94
N TYR A 74 0.78 5.78 -0.18
CA TYR A 74 0.98 6.46 -1.45
C TYR A 74 0.43 7.90 -1.43
N SER A 75 -0.70 8.12 -0.75
CA SER A 75 -1.31 9.45 -0.61
C SER A 75 -0.49 10.39 0.28
N LEU A 76 0.29 9.83 1.22
CA LEU A 76 1.21 10.57 2.10
C LEU A 76 2.54 10.92 1.41
N ASP A 77 3.07 10.01 0.59
CA ASP A 77 4.21 10.30 -0.29
C ASP A 77 4.09 9.59 -1.64
N GLU A 78 3.64 10.35 -2.64
CA GLU A 78 3.49 9.87 -4.02
C GLU A 78 4.83 9.55 -4.70
N ASN A 79 5.97 9.96 -4.12
CA ASN A 79 7.31 9.63 -4.63
C ASN A 79 7.87 8.33 -4.06
N SER A 80 7.20 7.73 -3.06
CA SER A 80 7.63 6.47 -2.47
C SER A 80 7.38 5.33 -3.45
N PHE A 81 8.48 4.80 -4.01
CA PHE A 81 8.43 3.68 -4.95
C PHE A 81 7.76 2.44 -4.34
N GLU A 82 8.05 2.11 -3.07
CA GLU A 82 7.44 0.97 -2.40
C GLU A 82 5.94 1.20 -2.13
N ALA A 83 5.53 2.42 -1.75
CA ALA A 83 4.11 2.73 -1.59
C ALA A 83 3.33 2.57 -2.92
N LEU A 84 3.89 3.07 -4.03
CA LEU A 84 3.32 2.91 -5.36
C LEU A 84 3.25 1.42 -5.76
N ARG A 85 4.36 0.68 -5.57
CA ARG A 85 4.46 -0.74 -5.89
C ARG A 85 3.39 -1.56 -5.16
N TRP A 86 3.31 -1.41 -3.84
CA TRP A 86 2.35 -2.17 -3.03
C TRP A 86 0.91 -1.75 -3.31
N THR A 87 0.67 -0.47 -3.66
CA THR A 87 -0.65 -0.02 -4.13
C THR A 87 -1.07 -0.77 -5.38
N ALA A 88 -0.21 -0.82 -6.40
CA ALA A 88 -0.51 -1.53 -7.65
C ALA A 88 -0.75 -3.03 -7.43
N VAL A 89 0.10 -3.69 -6.63
CA VAL A 89 -0.03 -5.12 -6.32
C VAL A 89 -1.35 -5.42 -5.62
N LEU A 90 -1.71 -4.66 -4.59
CA LEU A 90 -2.90 -4.92 -3.79
C LEU A 90 -4.19 -4.51 -4.49
N VAL A 91 -4.17 -3.45 -5.30
CA VAL A 91 -5.30 -3.11 -6.19
C VAL A 91 -5.57 -4.26 -7.16
N GLY A 92 -4.52 -4.78 -7.83
CA GLY A 92 -4.66 -5.94 -8.71
C GLY A 92 -5.19 -7.17 -7.98
N SER A 93 -4.61 -7.50 -6.83
CA SER A 93 -5.00 -8.65 -6.01
C SER A 93 -6.44 -8.56 -5.49
N ALA A 94 -6.94 -7.35 -5.22
CA ALA A 94 -8.30 -7.15 -4.74
C ALA A 94 -9.35 -7.48 -5.82
N THR A 95 -8.99 -7.40 -7.12
CA THR A 95 -9.92 -7.69 -8.22
C THR A 95 -10.42 -9.14 -8.25
N ASP A 96 -9.63 -10.08 -7.71
CA ASP A 96 -9.99 -11.50 -7.57
C ASP A 96 -11.21 -11.70 -6.65
N PHE A 97 -11.48 -10.74 -5.75
CA PHE A 97 -12.53 -10.82 -4.74
C PHE A 97 -13.73 -9.91 -5.01
N MET A 98 -13.71 -9.21 -6.15
CA MET A 98 -14.72 -8.23 -6.56
C MET A 98 -15.68 -8.81 -7.59
N GLY A 99 -16.93 -8.35 -7.56
CA GLY A 99 -17.88 -8.60 -8.64
C GLY A 99 -17.52 -7.82 -9.92
N PRO A 100 -18.11 -8.17 -11.08
CA PRO A 100 -17.87 -7.46 -12.35
C PRO A 100 -18.09 -5.94 -12.26
N LYS A 101 -19.13 -5.51 -11.52
CA LYS A 101 -19.46 -4.09 -11.30
C LYS A 101 -18.38 -3.37 -10.49
N GLU A 102 -18.00 -3.94 -9.36
CA GLU A 102 -16.95 -3.37 -8.49
C GLU A 102 -15.60 -3.30 -9.21
N ARG A 103 -15.25 -4.29 -10.04
CA ARG A 103 -14.04 -4.23 -10.87
C ARG A 103 -14.06 -3.07 -11.86
N ALA A 104 -15.20 -2.80 -12.49
CA ALA A 104 -15.33 -1.68 -13.43
C ALA A 104 -15.16 -0.33 -12.72
N GLU A 105 -15.78 -0.16 -11.56
CA GLU A 105 -15.64 1.05 -10.72
C GLU A 105 -14.19 1.24 -10.26
N GLN A 106 -13.53 0.16 -9.82
CA GLN A 106 -12.12 0.23 -9.43
C GLN A 106 -11.18 0.54 -10.59
N GLY A 107 -11.48 0.02 -11.80
CA GLY A 107 -10.74 0.38 -13.00
C GLY A 107 -10.82 1.87 -13.32
N HIS A 108 -11.97 2.51 -13.06
CA HIS A 108 -12.12 3.96 -13.22
C HIS A 108 -11.29 4.73 -12.20
N VAL A 109 -11.41 4.37 -10.92
CA VAL A 109 -10.65 4.99 -9.82
C VAL A 109 -9.14 4.84 -10.01
N PHE A 110 -8.68 3.66 -10.49
CA PHE A 110 -7.27 3.43 -10.77
C PHE A 110 -6.76 4.29 -11.93
N LYS A 111 -7.53 4.44 -13.01
CA LYS A 111 -7.18 5.32 -14.13
C LYS A 111 -7.09 6.78 -13.72
N GLU A 112 -8.02 7.26 -12.89
CA GLU A 112 -7.98 8.62 -12.36
C GLU A 112 -6.78 8.84 -11.44
N ALA A 113 -6.46 7.86 -10.58
CA ALA A 113 -5.27 7.92 -9.74
C ALA A 113 -3.99 8.04 -10.57
N VAL A 114 -3.82 7.19 -11.59
CA VAL A 114 -2.66 7.23 -12.50
C VAL A 114 -2.56 8.58 -13.23
N ALA A 115 -3.66 9.09 -13.78
CA ALA A 115 -3.67 10.39 -14.47
C ALA A 115 -3.27 11.53 -13.54
N LYS A 116 -3.71 11.49 -12.27
CA LYS A 116 -3.34 12.49 -11.25
C LYS A 116 -1.85 12.41 -10.88
N SER A 117 -1.30 11.20 -10.75
CA SER A 117 0.12 10.98 -10.51
C SER A 117 1.01 11.55 -11.62
N GLU A 118 0.60 11.37 -12.88
CA GLU A 118 1.30 11.96 -14.04
C GLU A 118 1.24 13.49 -14.03
N GLU A 119 0.10 14.07 -13.68
CA GLU A 119 -0.06 15.53 -13.56
C GLU A 119 0.83 16.13 -12.46
N VAL A 120 0.91 15.48 -11.29
CA VAL A 120 1.79 15.90 -10.19
C VAL A 120 3.27 15.80 -10.62
N THR A 121 3.63 14.72 -11.30
CA THR A 121 5.00 14.51 -11.82
C THR A 121 5.39 15.62 -12.82
N LEU A 122 4.49 15.99 -13.73
CA LEU A 122 4.70 17.06 -14.71
C LEU A 122 4.80 18.45 -14.04
N LYS A 123 3.96 18.75 -13.03
CA LYS A 123 4.02 20.01 -12.28
C LYS A 123 5.32 20.16 -11.50
N LYS A 124 5.81 19.08 -10.89
CA LYS A 124 7.08 19.07 -10.13
C LYS A 124 8.28 19.30 -11.05
N SER A 125 8.28 18.69 -12.24
CA SER A 125 9.29 18.94 -13.28
C SER A 125 9.29 20.41 -13.73
N ARG A 126 8.12 21.02 -13.89
CA ARG A 126 7.97 22.41 -14.31
C ARG A 126 8.45 23.41 -13.25
N ASN A 127 8.11 23.21 -11.98
CA ASN A 127 8.56 24.09 -10.89
C ASN A 127 10.06 23.98 -10.57
N SER A 128 10.73 22.87 -10.94
CA SER A 128 12.19 22.73 -10.83
C SER A 128 12.97 23.55 -11.87
N MET A 129 12.33 24.01 -12.95
CA MET A 129 12.99 24.80 -13.99
C MET A 129 12.85 26.32 -13.76
N ASP A 130 11.82 26.75 -13.03
CA ASP A 130 11.53 28.18 -12.76
C ASP A 130 12.28 28.74 -11.53
N GLY A 131 12.90 27.88 -10.71
CA GLY A 131 13.70 28.25 -9.54
C GLY A 131 15.19 28.47 -9.82
N ARG A 132 15.60 28.54 -11.09
CA ARG A 132 16.98 28.81 -11.52
C ARG A 132 17.03 30.09 -12.38
N ILE A 133 16.64 31.22 -11.81
CA ILE A 133 17.01 32.56 -12.29
C ILE A 133 17.43 33.40 -11.09
#